data_AF-A0A349XXJ2-F1
#
_entry.id   AF-A0A349XXJ2-F1
#
_cell.length_a   1.000
_cell.length_b   1.000
_cell.length_c   1.000
_cell.angle_alpha   90.00
_cell.angle_beta   90.00
_cell.angle_gamma   90.00
#
_symmetry.space_group_name_H-M   'P 1'
#
loop_
_entity.id
_entity.type
_entity.pdbx_description
1 polymer ?
#
loop_
_entity_poly.entity_id
_entity_poly.type
_entity_poly.pdbx_seq_one_letter_code
_entity_poly.pdbx_strand_id
1 'polypeptide(L)'
;MIRLTTNVETFESAAWTPADESYLQIAATSDQTTVDVQARVSTDAAWVTVATLHRISTPIVRIAKFPSLRLVARNNLGGQTLNVWDNT
;
A
#
# COMPACT_ATOMS: atom_id res chain seq x y z
N MET A 1 -4.44 0.88 12.30
CA MET A 1 -3.57 -0.20 11.80
C MET A 1 -4.22 -0.76 10.54
N ILE A 2 -3.50 -0.77 9.41
CA ILE A 2 -4.01 -1.29 8.13
C ILE A 2 -3.48 -2.70 7.89
N ARG A 3 -4.34 -3.58 7.35
CA ARG A 3 -3.96 -4.89 6.80
C ARG A 3 -4.73 -5.12 5.51
N LEU A 4 -4.00 -5.48 4.46
CA LEU A 4 -4.53 -5.84 3.16
C LEU A 4 -4.04 -7.24 2.82
N THR A 5 -4.97 -8.11 2.43
CA THR A 5 -4.69 -9.43 1.87
C THR A 5 -5.55 -9.58 0.62
N THR A 6 -4.93 -9.85 -0.53
CA THR A 6 -5.65 -10.00 -1.80
C THR A 6 -4.94 -11.01 -2.70
N ASN A 7 -5.70 -11.63 -3.60
CA ASN A 7 -5.18 -12.46 -4.70
C ASN A 7 -5.55 -11.90 -6.09
N VAL A 8 -6.15 -10.72 -6.11
CA VAL A 8 -6.55 -10.01 -7.32
C VAL A 8 -5.34 -9.32 -7.92
N GLU A 9 -5.32 -9.19 -9.25
CA GLU A 9 -4.21 -8.60 -9.99
C GLU A 9 -3.99 -7.12 -9.72
N THR A 10 -5.09 -6.39 -9.66
CA THR A 10 -5.15 -5.00 -9.24
C THR A 10 -6.17 -4.88 -8.12
N PHE A 11 -5.82 -4.11 -7.09
CA PHE A 11 -6.71 -3.91 -5.96
C PHE A 11 -6.47 -2.53 -5.36
N GLU A 12 -7.56 -1.85 -5.03
CA GLU A 12 -7.54 -0.59 -4.29
C GLU A 12 -8.15 -0.80 -2.90
N SER A 13 -7.43 -0.41 -1.85
CA SER A 13 -7.95 -0.47 -0.49
C SER A 13 -8.96 0.63 -0.21
N ALA A 14 -9.80 0.44 0.81
CA ALA A 14 -10.47 1.56 1.44
C ALA A 14 -9.43 2.59 1.93
N ALA A 15 -9.82 3.86 1.90
CA ALA A 15 -8.99 4.92 2.44
C ALA A 15 -8.93 4.82 3.98
N TRP A 16 -7.78 5.15 4.57
CA TRP A 16 -7.62 5.25 6.02
C TRP A 16 -6.81 6.47 6.43
N THR A 17 -6.96 6.89 7.69
CA THR A 17 -6.15 7.93 8.31
C THR A 17 -5.25 7.29 9.35
N PRO A 18 -3.91 7.27 9.18
CA PRO A 18 -3.01 6.76 10.20
C PRO A 18 -3.00 7.69 11.43
N ALA A 19 -2.89 7.11 12.62
CA ALA A 19 -2.85 7.87 13.87
C ALA A 19 -1.53 8.64 14.03
N ASP A 20 -0.43 7.99 13.62
CA ASP A 20 0.94 8.51 13.63
C ASP A 20 1.65 8.13 12.31
N GLU A 21 2.97 8.08 12.32
CA GLU A 21 3.74 7.47 11.24
C GLU A 21 3.44 5.96 11.11
N SER A 22 3.37 5.47 9.88
CA SER A 22 3.11 4.05 9.56
C SER A 22 4.33 3.42 8.90
N TYR A 23 4.62 2.17 9.24
CA TYR A 23 5.69 1.38 8.62
C TYR A 23 5.06 0.28 7.79
N LEU A 24 4.84 0.53 6.51
CA LEU A 24 4.14 -0.42 5.66
C LEU A 24 5.12 -1.46 5.13
N GLN A 25 4.79 -2.73 5.28
CA GLN A 25 5.56 -3.85 4.76
C GLN A 25 4.75 -4.64 3.72
N ILE A 26 5.40 -5.05 2.63
CA ILE A 26 4.83 -5.93 1.60
C ILE A 26 5.38 -7.35 1.72
N ALA A 27 4.50 -8.34 1.55
CA ALA A 27 4.86 -9.70 1.17
C ALA A 27 3.99 -10.14 0.00
N ALA A 28 4.62 -10.55 -1.11
CA ALA A 28 3.96 -11.05 -2.30
C ALA A 28 4.67 -12.31 -2.79
N THR A 29 4.06 -13.09 -3.70
CA THR A 29 4.72 -14.27 -4.31
C THR A 29 5.44 -13.93 -5.62
N SER A 30 5.04 -12.88 -6.32
CA SER A 30 5.74 -12.38 -7.51
C SER A 30 6.76 -11.31 -7.11
N ASP A 31 7.86 -11.25 -7.86
CA ASP A 31 8.89 -10.22 -7.77
C ASP A 31 8.47 -8.92 -8.45
N GLN A 32 7.53 -8.95 -9.38
CA GLN A 32 7.01 -7.79 -10.12
C GLN A 32 5.89 -7.05 -9.37
N THR A 33 5.37 -7.63 -8.28
CA THR A 33 4.26 -7.05 -7.52
C THR A 33 4.70 -5.77 -6.83
N THR A 34 3.94 -4.70 -7.08
CA THR A 34 4.11 -3.41 -6.43
C THR A 34 2.84 -2.97 -5.74
N VAL A 35 2.99 -2.15 -4.71
CA VAL A 35 1.89 -1.48 -4.05
C VAL A 35 2.22 -0.01 -3.93
N ASP A 36 1.45 0.84 -4.58
CA ASP A 36 1.55 2.28 -4.37
C ASP A 36 0.83 2.66 -3.09
N VAL A 37 1.53 3.43 -2.25
CA VAL A 37 0.93 4.18 -1.17
C VAL A 37 0.54 5.53 -1.74
N GLN A 38 -0.76 5.78 -1.82
CA GLN A 38 -1.29 7.05 -2.30
C GLN A 38 -1.82 7.86 -1.14
N ALA A 39 -1.63 9.18 -1.19
CA ALA A 39 -2.13 10.12 -0.21
C ALA A 39 -2.99 11.20 -0.87
N ARG A 40 -3.89 11.78 -0.08
CA ARG A 40 -4.56 13.04 -0.40
C ARG A 40 -4.74 13.87 0.88
N VAL A 41 -4.79 15.19 0.72
CA VAL A 41 -4.86 16.13 1.86
C VAL A 41 -6.29 16.53 2.24
N SER A 42 -7.26 16.33 1.33
CA SER A 42 -8.70 16.57 1.54
C SER A 42 -9.50 15.63 0.64
N THR A 43 -10.83 15.59 0.80
CA THR A 43 -11.71 14.75 -0.02
C THR A 43 -11.73 15.14 -1.49
N ASP A 44 -11.50 16.42 -1.78
CA ASP A 44 -11.57 16.99 -3.14
C ASP A 44 -10.21 17.01 -3.83
N ALA A 45 -9.13 16.74 -3.08
CA ALA A 45 -7.79 16.64 -3.63
C ALA A 45 -7.60 15.31 -4.39
N ALA A 46 -6.82 15.37 -5.47
CA ALA A 46 -6.40 14.19 -6.21
C ALA A 46 -5.51 13.28 -5.35
N TRP A 47 -5.58 11.98 -5.61
CA TRP A 47 -4.67 10.99 -5.03
C TRP A 47 -3.29 11.09 -5.69
N VAL A 48 -2.24 11.11 -4.87
CA VAL A 48 -0.85 11.18 -5.33
C VAL A 48 -0.05 10.04 -4.69
N THR A 49 0.72 9.31 -5.50
CA THR A 49 1.64 8.29 -5.00
C THR A 49 2.78 8.96 -4.23
N VAL A 50 2.90 8.63 -2.94
CA VAL A 50 3.95 9.15 -2.04
C VAL A 50 5.06 8.13 -1.78
N ALA A 51 4.78 6.84 -1.99
CA ALA A 51 5.76 5.77 -1.95
C ALA A 51 5.26 4.58 -2.78
N THR A 52 6.18 3.72 -3.21
CA THR A 52 5.85 2.44 -3.83
C THR A 52 6.60 1.33 -3.10
N LEU A 53 5.86 0.37 -2.57
CA LEU A 53 6.41 -0.88 -2.08
C LEU A 53 6.68 -1.79 -3.26
N HIS A 54 7.83 -2.46 -3.22
CA HIS A 54 8.22 -3.48 -4.18
C HIS A 54 8.88 -4.61 -3.41
N ARG A 55 8.43 -5.85 -3.63
CA ARG A 55 8.84 -7.00 -2.80
C ARG A 55 10.35 -7.14 -2.61
N ILE A 56 11.12 -6.92 -3.67
CA ILE A 56 12.59 -7.10 -3.63
C ILE A 56 13.32 -5.81 -3.24
N SER A 57 13.14 -4.72 -4.00
CA SER A 57 13.92 -3.49 -3.83
C SER A 57 13.48 -2.60 -2.66
N THR A 58 12.17 -2.55 -2.36
CA THR A 58 11.62 -1.67 -1.32
C THR A 58 10.52 -2.38 -0.54
N PRO A 59 10.87 -3.40 0.28
CA PRO A 59 9.89 -4.25 0.96
C PRO A 59 9.19 -3.55 2.13
N ILE A 60 9.80 -2.48 2.66
CA ILE A 60 9.27 -1.70 3.79
C ILE A 60 9.43 -0.22 3.47
N VAL A 61 8.39 0.57 3.73
CA VAL A 61 8.42 2.03 3.60
C VAL A 61 7.90 2.70 4.87
N ARG A 62 8.54 3.79 5.26
CA ARG A 62 8.06 4.68 6.33
C ARG A 62 7.20 5.78 5.70
N ILE A 63 5.99 5.94 6.20
CA ILE A 63 5.02 6.93 5.73
C ILE A 63 4.71 7.88 6.88
N ALA A 64 4.92 9.17 6.65
CA ALA A 64 4.50 10.19 7.59
C ALA A 64 2.98 10.20 7.78
N LYS A 65 2.50 10.83 8.85
CA LYS A 65 1.07 11.00 9.06
C LYS A 65 0.45 11.82 7.91
N PHE A 66 -0.58 11.27 7.28
CA PHE A 66 -1.37 11.92 6.24
C PHE A 66 -2.86 11.95 6.61
N PRO A 67 -3.65 12.94 6.13
CA PRO A 67 -5.09 12.98 6.36
C PRO A 67 -5.83 11.78 5.77
N SER A 68 -5.36 11.27 4.63
CA SER A 68 -5.92 10.09 3.97
C SER A 68 -4.85 9.37 3.17
N LEU A 69 -4.79 8.06 3.37
CA LEU A 69 -3.97 7.12 2.61
C LEU A 69 -4.85 6.06 1.95
N ARG A 70 -4.39 5.49 0.84
CA ARG A 70 -4.91 4.25 0.25
C ARG A 70 -3.77 3.42 -0.34
N LEU A 71 -3.98 2.10 -0.47
CA LEU A 71 -3.06 1.19 -1.14
C LEU A 71 -3.61 0.83 -2.51
N VAL A 72 -2.74 0.86 -3.53
CA VAL A 72 -3.06 0.41 -4.89
C VAL A 72 -2.07 -0.69 -5.28
N ALA A 73 -2.54 -1.94 -5.24
CA ALA A 73 -1.79 -3.09 -5.69
C ALA A 73 -1.78 -3.19 -7.22
N ARG A 74 -0.61 -3.49 -7.78
CA ARG A 74 -0.37 -3.65 -9.22
C ARG A 74 0.52 -4.86 -9.47
N ASN A 75 0.33 -5.53 -10.62
CA ASN A 75 1.12 -6.67 -11.06
C ASN A 75 1.15 -7.82 -10.03
N ASN A 76 0.08 -8.01 -9.26
CA ASN A 76 -0.05 -9.19 -8.43
C ASN A 76 -0.53 -10.35 -9.30
N LEU A 77 0.36 -11.13 -9.92
CA LEU A 77 -0.02 -12.18 -10.86
C LEU A 77 -1.23 -12.98 -10.36
N GLY A 78 -2.31 -13.02 -11.14
CA GLY A 78 -3.62 -13.51 -10.69
C GLY A 78 -3.53 -14.87 -9.99
N GLY A 79 -4.11 -14.96 -8.79
CA GLY A 79 -4.07 -16.16 -7.95
C GLY A 79 -2.92 -16.21 -6.94
N GLN A 80 -1.96 -15.28 -7.01
CA GLN A 80 -0.91 -15.15 -5.99
C GLN A 80 -1.35 -14.25 -4.85
N THR A 81 -0.99 -14.62 -3.62
CA THR A 81 -1.36 -13.83 -2.44
C THR A 81 -0.40 -12.67 -2.24
N LEU A 82 -0.96 -11.46 -2.15
CA LEU A 82 -0.33 -10.24 -1.71
C LEU A 82 -0.82 -9.90 -0.29
N ASN A 83 0.12 -9.58 0.59
CA ASN A 83 -0.13 -9.04 1.91
C ASN A 83 0.58 -7.70 2.07
N VAL A 84 -0.12 -6.72 2.66
CA VAL A 84 0.48 -5.47 3.15
C VAL A 84 -0.04 -5.21 4.55
N TRP A 85 0.85 -4.84 5.47
CA TRP A 85 0.47 -4.50 6.84
C TRP A 85 1.29 -3.35 7.39
N ASP A 86 0.72 -2.65 8.37
CA ASP A 86 1.45 -1.74 9.24
C ASP A 86 2.28 -2.57 10.24
N ASN A 87 3.59 -2.43 10.18
CA ASN A 87 4.60 -3.15 10.96
C ASN A 87 5.07 -2.34 12.17
N THR A 88 4.13 -1.65 12.83
CA THR A 88 4.31 -0.86 14.05
C THR A 88 4.28 -1.72 15.31
#